data_AF-A0A3M1IUV5-F1
#
_entry.id   AF-A0A3M1IUV5-F1
#
_cell.length_a   1.000
_cell.length_b   1.000
_cell.length_c   1.000
_cell.angle_alpha   90.00
_cell.angle_beta   90.00
_cell.angle_gamma   90.00
#
_symmetry.space_group_name_H-M   'P 1'
#
loop_
_entity.id
_entity.type
_entity.pdbx_description
1 polymer ?
#
loop_
_entity_poly.entity_id
_entity_poly.type
_entity_poly.pdbx_seq_one_letter_code
_entity_poly.pdbx_strand_id
1 'polypeptide(L)'
;MYLLTDVEQTARQSIELIKDMRALMQEVKQWIRIRHPKIYSQDLLNNLFRHPYTKIDFVMIDLQVLRPTASNYLRTLVANGLLRQHKLGRSNYYINHQLVALLQNANR
;
A
#
# COMPACT_ATOMS: atom_id res chain seq x y z
N MET A 1 10.09 34.70 14.92
CA MET A 1 8.89 33.96 15.36
C MET A 1 8.49 33.05 14.21
N TYR A 2 9.06 31.85 14.15
CA TYR A 2 8.94 30.95 12.98
C TYR A 2 8.63 29.50 13.39
N LEU A 3 9.19 29.04 14.52
CA LEU A 3 9.02 27.66 14.98
C LEU A 3 7.57 27.24 15.24
N LEU A 4 6.71 28.12 15.79
CA LEU A 4 5.31 27.77 16.08
C LEU A 4 4.47 27.63 14.80
N THR A 5 4.74 28.48 13.80
CA THR A 5 4.03 28.48 12.52
C THR A 5 4.45 27.28 11.66
N ASP A 6 5.74 26.93 11.67
CA ASP A 6 6.26 25.77 10.94
C ASP A 6 5.72 24.44 11.49
N VAL A 7 5.59 24.32 12.82
CA VAL A 7 4.98 23.15 13.48
C VAL A 7 3.48 23.05 13.14
N GLU A 8 2.76 24.17 13.17
CA GLU A 8 1.34 24.21 12.82
C GLU A 8 1.10 23.80 11.37
N GLN A 9 1.94 24.28 10.44
CA GLN A 9 1.84 23.94 9.02
C GLN A 9 2.13 22.45 8.77
N THR A 10 3.18 21.90 9.37
CA THR A 10 3.55 20.47 9.23
C THR A 10 2.47 19.55 9.83
N ALA A 11 1.86 19.96 10.94
CA ALA A 11 0.77 19.21 11.57
C ALA A 11 -0.48 19.14 10.68
N ARG A 12 -0.86 20.26 10.04
CA ARG A 12 -1.99 20.31 9.10
C ARG A 12 -1.73 19.42 7.87
N GLN A 13 -0.54 19.51 7.28
CA GLN A 13 -0.12 18.66 6.16
C GLN A 13 -0.16 17.17 6.51
N SER A 14 0.30 16.81 7.71
CA SER A 14 0.25 15.42 8.20
C SER A 14 -1.19 14.91 8.34
N ILE A 15 -2.11 15.75 8.83
CA ILE A 15 -3.53 15.39 8.96
C ILE A 15 -4.17 15.16 7.59
N GLU A 16 -3.89 16.02 6.62
CA GLU A 16 -4.40 15.89 5.25
C GLU A 16 -3.89 14.60 4.60
N LEU A 17 -2.58 14.33 4.71
CA LEU A 17 -1.99 13.08 4.23
C LEU A 17 -2.66 11.83 4.83
N ILE A 18 -2.92 11.83 6.14
CA ILE A 18 -3.61 10.71 6.81
C ILE A 18 -5.04 10.55 6.28
N LYS A 19 -5.76 11.64 6.03
CA LYS A 19 -7.13 11.59 5.46
C LYS A 19 -7.11 10.99 4.06
N ASP A 20 -6.20 11.44 3.20
CA ASP A 20 -6.08 10.95 1.83
C ASP A 20 -5.69 9.48 1.79
N MET A 21 -4.76 9.06 2.65
CA MET A 21 -4.38 7.66 2.77
C MET A 21 -5.55 6.78 3.22
N ARG A 22 -6.38 7.27 4.16
CA ARG A 22 -7.59 6.56 4.59
C ARG A 22 -8.62 6.45 3.47
N ALA A 23 -8.82 7.51 2.68
CA ALA A 23 -9.71 7.49 1.53
C ALA A 23 -9.24 6.45 0.50
N LEU A 24 -7.96 6.50 0.12
CA LEU A 24 -7.34 5.53 -0.78
C LEU A 24 -7.49 4.09 -0.27
N MET A 25 -7.31 3.87 1.03
CA MET A 25 -7.50 2.54 1.64
C MET A 25 -8.94 2.04 1.50
N GLN A 26 -9.95 2.90 1.65
CA GLN A 26 -11.34 2.50 1.44
C GLN A 26 -11.64 2.18 -0.03
N GLU A 27 -11.11 2.96 -0.96
CA GLU A 27 -11.25 2.69 -2.40
C GLU A 27 -10.65 1.34 -2.79
N VAL A 28 -9.41 1.09 -2.36
CA VAL A 28 -8.73 -0.19 -2.61
C VAL A 28 -9.46 -1.34 -1.94
N LYS A 29 -9.94 -1.17 -0.70
CA LYS A 29 -10.76 -2.17 -0.01
C LYS A 29 -11.99 -2.56 -0.83
N GLN A 30 -12.75 -1.57 -1.29
CA GLN A 30 -13.96 -1.81 -2.07
C GLN A 30 -13.63 -2.48 -3.40
N TRP A 31 -12.58 -2.02 -4.07
CA TRP A 31 -12.13 -2.58 -5.34
C TRP A 31 -11.71 -4.05 -5.21
N ILE A 32 -10.93 -4.42 -4.17
CA ILE A 32 -10.52 -5.82 -3.93
C ILE A 32 -11.74 -6.67 -3.56
N ARG A 33 -12.64 -6.17 -2.71
CA ARG A 33 -13.85 -6.92 -2.32
C ARG A 33 -14.77 -7.24 -3.50
N ILE A 34 -14.93 -6.30 -4.44
CA ILE A 34 -15.78 -6.50 -5.62
C ILE A 34 -15.11 -7.42 -6.64
N ARG A 35 -13.86 -7.15 -7.00
CA ARG A 35 -13.20 -7.84 -8.12
C ARG A 35 -12.51 -9.14 -7.73
N HIS A 36 -12.01 -9.22 -6.49
CA HIS A 36 -11.18 -10.32 -5.99
C HIS A 36 -11.63 -10.80 -4.59
N PRO A 37 -12.90 -11.17 -4.39
CA PRO A 37 -13.43 -11.51 -3.07
C PRO A 37 -12.72 -12.70 -2.41
N LYS A 38 -12.17 -13.63 -3.21
CA LYS A 38 -11.41 -14.80 -2.71
C LYS A 38 -10.03 -14.45 -2.16
N ILE A 39 -9.45 -13.33 -2.59
CA ILE A 39 -8.11 -12.88 -2.19
C ILE A 39 -8.21 -11.83 -1.08
N TYR A 40 -9.36 -11.18 -0.96
CA TYR A 40 -9.60 -10.18 0.07
C TYR A 40 -9.38 -10.76 1.48
N SER A 41 -8.48 -10.12 2.22
CA SER A 41 -8.39 -10.22 3.67
C SER A 41 -8.04 -8.85 4.24
N GLN A 42 -8.44 -8.60 5.49
CA GLN A 42 -8.06 -7.37 6.19
C GLN A 42 -6.54 -7.29 6.32
N ASP A 43 -5.86 -8.42 6.53
CA ASP A 43 -4.40 -8.50 6.65
C ASP A 43 -3.69 -8.19 5.34
N LEU A 44 -4.24 -8.61 4.19
CA LEU A 44 -3.72 -8.23 2.88
C LEU A 44 -3.80 -6.72 2.69
N LEU A 45 -4.97 -6.13 2.95
CA LEU A 45 -5.15 -4.69 2.84
C LEU A 45 -4.18 -3.94 3.77
N ASN A 46 -4.03 -4.40 5.02
CA ASN A 46 -3.10 -3.81 5.97
C ASN A 46 -1.65 -3.91 5.47
N ASN A 47 -1.22 -5.06 4.94
CA ASN A 47 0.13 -5.24 4.38
C ASN A 47 0.42 -4.24 3.24
N LEU A 48 -0.54 -4.05 2.32
CA LEU A 48 -0.40 -3.15 1.17
C LEU A 48 -0.28 -1.66 1.53
N PHE A 49 -0.75 -1.27 2.72
CA PHE A 49 -0.70 0.12 3.20
C PHE A 49 0.34 0.34 4.30
N ARG A 50 0.76 -0.72 5.01
CA ARG A 50 1.86 -0.67 5.97
C ARG A 50 3.22 -0.55 5.28
N HIS A 51 3.35 -1.16 4.10
CA HIS A 51 4.58 -1.16 3.33
C HIS A 51 4.32 -0.60 1.92
N PRO A 52 4.84 0.60 1.57
CA PRO A 52 4.71 1.18 0.22
C PRO A 52 5.27 0.28 -0.89
N TYR A 53 6.21 -0.60 -0.50
CA TYR A 53 6.72 -1.71 -1.27
C TYR A 53 6.57 -3.00 -0.46
N THR A 54 5.97 -4.02 -1.04
CA THR A 54 5.86 -5.34 -0.40
C THR A 54 6.65 -6.39 -1.18
N LYS A 55 6.92 -7.51 -0.53
CA LYS A 55 7.58 -8.71 -1.06
C LYS A 55 6.75 -9.92 -0.68
N ILE A 56 6.97 -11.03 -1.39
CA ILE A 56 6.30 -12.31 -1.08
C ILE A 56 6.51 -12.68 0.39
N ASP A 57 7.71 -12.50 0.93
CA ASP A 57 8.04 -12.86 2.32
C ASP A 57 7.23 -12.07 3.34
N PHE A 58 7.01 -10.77 3.11
CA PHE A 58 6.16 -9.94 3.99
C PHE A 58 4.71 -10.40 3.97
N VAL A 59 4.16 -10.72 2.79
CA VAL A 59 2.80 -11.24 2.68
C VAL A 59 2.67 -12.62 3.35
N MET A 60 3.68 -13.48 3.23
CA MET A 60 3.67 -14.77 3.90
C MET A 60 3.63 -14.62 5.43
N ILE A 61 4.41 -13.69 5.98
CA ILE A 61 4.47 -13.44 7.43
C ILE A 61 3.15 -12.82 7.91
N ASP A 62 2.69 -11.75 7.26
CA ASP A 62 1.53 -10.99 7.71
C ASP A 62 0.21 -11.75 7.54
N LEU A 63 0.06 -12.55 6.48
CA LEU A 63 -1.16 -13.31 6.21
C LEU A 63 -1.06 -14.78 6.66
N GLN A 64 0.09 -15.21 7.17
CA GLN A 64 0.38 -16.61 7.55
C GLN A 64 0.08 -17.62 6.43
N VAL A 65 0.41 -17.25 5.18
CA VAL A 65 0.18 -18.09 4.00
C VAL A 65 1.47 -18.64 3.42
N LEU A 66 1.36 -19.75 2.68
CA LEU A 66 2.48 -20.32 1.95
C LEU A 66 2.91 -19.43 0.77
N ARG A 67 4.18 -19.58 0.37
CA ARG A 67 4.80 -18.84 -0.74
C ARG A 67 3.99 -18.85 -2.05
N PRO A 68 3.43 -19.99 -2.51
CA PRO A 68 2.65 -20.03 -3.74
C PRO A 68 1.40 -19.15 -3.65
N THR A 69 0.74 -19.15 -2.48
CA THR A 69 -0.46 -18.36 -2.22
C THR A 69 -0.13 -16.86 -2.20
N ALA A 70 0.89 -16.45 -1.45
CA ALA A 70 1.35 -15.06 -1.42
C ALA A 70 1.75 -14.55 -2.82
N SER A 71 2.47 -15.38 -3.59
CA SER A 71 2.83 -15.06 -4.98
C SER A 71 1.61 -14.94 -5.89
N ASN A 72 0.60 -15.79 -5.71
CA ASN A 72 -0.64 -15.72 -6.47
C ASN A 72 -1.43 -14.44 -6.18
N TYR A 73 -1.54 -14.05 -4.90
CA TYR A 73 -2.20 -12.81 -4.49
C TYR A 73 -1.52 -11.60 -5.13
N LEU A 74 -0.20 -11.48 -4.97
CA LEU A 74 0.56 -10.35 -5.51
C LEU A 74 0.51 -10.29 -7.05
N ARG A 75 0.64 -11.42 -7.75
CA ARG A 75 0.47 -11.45 -9.22
C ARG A 75 -0.93 -11.04 -9.66
N THR A 76 -1.97 -11.47 -8.94
CA THR A 76 -3.34 -11.08 -9.28
C THR A 76 -3.52 -9.56 -9.14
N LEU A 77 -3.00 -8.98 -8.06
CA LEU A 77 -3.05 -7.53 -7.85
C LEU A 77 -2.23 -6.75 -8.89
N VAL A 78 -1.10 -7.31 -9.36
CA VAL A 78 -0.32 -6.73 -10.48
C VAL A 78 -1.07 -6.81 -11.81
N ALA A 79 -1.64 -7.97 -12.13
CA ALA A 79 -2.37 -8.19 -13.39
C ALA A 79 -3.57 -7.27 -13.54
N ASN A 80 -4.15 -6.84 -12.42
CA ASN A 80 -5.28 -5.93 -12.38
C ASN A 80 -4.88 -4.46 -12.16
N GLY A 81 -3.58 -4.16 -12.19
CA GLY A 81 -3.05 -2.80 -12.17
C GLY A 81 -3.02 -2.12 -10.81
N LEU A 82 -3.34 -2.81 -9.70
CA LEU A 82 -3.25 -2.23 -8.35
C LEU A 82 -1.79 -2.11 -7.89
N LEU A 83 -0.98 -3.11 -8.20
CA LEU A 83 0.45 -3.15 -7.88
C LEU A 83 1.30 -3.11 -9.15
N ARG A 84 2.52 -2.61 -9.04
CA ARG A 84 3.55 -2.75 -10.08
C ARG A 84 4.65 -3.67 -9.59
N GLN A 85 4.97 -4.69 -10.38
CA GLN A 85 6.13 -5.52 -10.10
C GLN A 85 7.40 -4.79 -10.53
N HIS A 86 8.38 -4.71 -9.64
CA HIS A 86 9.71 -4.19 -9.92
C HIS A 86 10.76 -5.23 -9.53
N LYS A 87 11.64 -5.59 -10.48
CA LYS A 87 12.70 -6.56 -10.23
C LYS A 87 13.96 -5.82 -9.82
N LEU A 88 14.45 -6.08 -8.60
CA LEU A 88 15.69 -5.52 -8.09
C LEU A 88 16.62 -6.68 -7.70
N GLY A 89 17.68 -6.87 -8.49
CA GLY A 89 18.59 -8.01 -8.34
C GLY A 89 17.87 -9.36 -8.47
N ARG A 90 17.95 -10.19 -7.42
CA ARG A 90 17.32 -11.52 -7.36
C ARG A 90 15.91 -11.51 -6.75
N SER A 91 15.42 -10.36 -6.28
CA SER A 91 14.13 -10.24 -5.60
C SER A 91 13.10 -9.48 -6.44
N ASN A 92 11.84 -9.92 -6.36
CA ASN A 92 10.70 -9.21 -6.90
C ASN A 92 10.06 -8.36 -5.80
N TYR A 93 9.91 -7.07 -6.08
CA TYR A 93 9.20 -6.10 -5.26
C TYR A 93 7.86 -5.79 -5.92
N TYR A 94 6.86 -5.49 -5.10
CA TYR A 94 5.52 -5.14 -5.53
C TYR A 94 5.17 -3.79 -4.93
N ILE A 95 5.01 -2.79 -5.78
CA ILE A 95 4.90 -1.40 -5.38
C ILE A 95 3.43 -0.98 -5.46
N ASN A 96 2.91 -0.46 -4.36
CA ASN A 96 1.62 0.22 -4.33
C ASN A 96 1.80 1.65 -4.88
N HIS A 97 1.77 1.76 -6.20
CA HIS A 97 2.08 3.00 -6.91
C HIS A 97 1.12 4.16 -6.57
N GLN A 98 -0.15 3.88 -6.23
CA GLN A 98 -1.10 4.90 -5.78
C GLN A 98 -0.70 5.46 -4.41
N LEU A 99 -0.34 4.58 -3.47
CA LEU A 99 0.15 4.99 -2.16
C LEU A 99 1.49 5.74 -2.26
N VAL A 100 2.40 5.29 -3.12
CA VAL A 100 3.68 5.97 -3.33
C VAL A 100 3.47 7.37 -3.91
N ALA A 101 2.58 7.53 -4.89
CA ALA A 101 2.26 8.84 -5.45
C ALA A 101 1.68 9.79 -4.39
N LEU A 102 0.79 9.27 -3.54
CA LEU A 102 0.20 10.01 -2.43
C LEU A 102 1.27 10.48 -1.43
N LEU A 103 2.19 9.60 -1.03
CA LEU A 103 3.31 9.95 -0.15
C LEU A 103 4.30 10.94 -0.77
N GLN A 104 4.53 10.87 -2.09
CA GLN A 104 5.40 11.80 -2.81
C GLN A 104 4.79 13.20 -2.89
N ASN A 105 3.47 13.30 -3.03
CA ASN A 105 2.79 14.58 -3.11
C ASN A 105 2.75 15.32 -1.76
N ALA A 106 2.68 14.59 -0.64
CA ALA A 106 2.68 15.20 0.70
C ALA A 106 4.05 15.74 1.14
N ASN A 107 5.14 15.30 0.49
CA ASN A 107 6.51 15.77 0.75
C ASN A 107 6.94 16.93 -0.16
N ARG A 108 6.04 17.43 -1.02
CA ARG A 108 6.26 18.60 -1.88
C ARG A 108 5.54 19.82 -1.31
#